data_AF-A0AA40WFS3-F1
#
_entry.id   AF-A0AA40WFS3-F1
#
_cell.length_a   1.000
_cell.length_b   1.000
_cell.length_c   1.000
_cell.angle_alpha   90.00
_cell.angle_beta   90.00
_cell.angle_gamma   90.00
#
_symmetry.space_group_name_H-M   'P 1'
#
loop_
_entity.id
_entity.type
_entity.pdbx_description
1 polymer ?
#
loop_
_entity_poly.entity_id
_entity_poly.type
_entity_poly.pdbx_seq_one_letter_code
_entity_poly.pdbx_strand_id
1 'polypeptide(L)' 'MKNILAIQSHVVFGHAGNSAAEFPMRRLGANVWPLNTVQFSNHTQYGKWTGCVMPPSHLTEIVQGIAD' A
#
# COMPACT_ATOMS: atom_id res chain seq x y z
N MET A 1 -16.75 13.43 2.33
CA MET A 1 -15.54 12.81 2.92
C MET A 1 -14.47 12.79 1.84
N LYS A 2 -13.21 13.16 2.14
CA LYS A 2 -12.14 13.15 1.13
C LYS A 2 -11.65 11.71 0.90
N ASN A 3 -11.49 11.31 -0.36
CA ASN A 3 -10.90 10.03 -0.76
C ASN A 3 -9.43 10.24 -1.13
N ILE A 4 -8.55 9.33 -0.72
CA ILE A 4 -7.11 9.35 -1.00
C ILE A 4 -6.71 8.01 -1.61
N LEU A 5 -6.23 8.02 -2.86
CA LEU A 5 -5.54 6.89 -3.47
C LEU A 5 -4.07 6.90 -3.02
N ALA A 6 -3.68 5.93 -2.19
CA ALA A 6 -2.35 5.86 -1.59
C ALA A 6 -1.49 4.80 -2.28
N ILE A 7 -0.62 5.23 -3.21
CA ILE A 7 0.25 4.35 -4.01
C ILE A 7 1.62 4.24 -3.33
N GLN A 8 1.85 3.18 -2.54
CA GLN A 8 3.06 3.00 -1.72
C GLN A 8 3.39 1.51 -1.54
N SER A 9 4.51 1.20 -0.86
CA SER A 9 4.85 -0.16 -0.44
C SER A 9 3.95 -0.65 0.70
N HIS A 10 3.91 -1.97 0.94
CA HIS A 10 3.23 -2.57 2.09
C HIS A 10 4.11 -3.62 2.78
N VAL A 11 4.06 -3.64 4.12
CA VAL A 11 4.72 -4.66 4.97
C VAL A 11 3.71 -5.35 5.87
N VAL A 12 3.84 -6.66 6.06
CA VAL A 12 2.96 -7.43 6.96
C VAL A 12 3.35 -7.22 8.43
N PHE A 13 4.65 -7.28 8.74
CA PHE A 13 5.20 -7.04 10.07
C PHE A 13 5.88 -5.67 10.15
N GLY A 14 5.41 -4.85 11.09
CA GLY A 14 5.89 -3.50 11.34
C GLY A 14 5.13 -2.42 10.55
N HIS A 15 5.68 -1.21 10.55
CA HIS A 15 5.01 -0.03 9.98
C HIS A 15 5.95 0.69 9.00
N ALA A 16 5.71 0.47 7.70
CA ALA A 16 6.34 1.21 6.60
C ALA A 16 5.36 1.27 5.41
N GLY A 17 5.42 2.33 4.60
CA GLY A 17 4.51 2.53 3.47
C GLY A 17 3.04 2.58 3.92
N ASN A 18 2.14 1.92 3.19
CA ASN A 18 0.71 1.90 3.49
C ASN A 18 0.40 1.29 4.87
N SER A 19 1.20 0.34 5.37
CA SER A 19 1.06 -0.22 6.72
C SER A 19 1.33 0.82 7.83
N ALA A 20 1.93 1.97 7.51
CA ALA A 20 2.11 3.11 8.40
C ALA A 20 1.18 4.29 8.06
N ALA A 21 0.75 4.44 6.80
CA ALA A 21 0.03 5.61 6.32
C ALA A 21 -1.51 5.45 6.37
N GLU A 22 -2.02 4.25 6.06
CA GLU A 22 -3.45 4.01 5.90
C GLU A 22 -4.24 4.25 7.19
N PHE A 23 -3.78 3.64 8.30
CA PHE A 23 -4.48 3.76 9.58
C PHE A 23 -4.54 5.21 10.10
N PRO A 24 -3.44 6.00 10.16
CA PRO A 24 -3.51 7.39 10.60
C PRO A 24 -4.44 8.25 9.74
N MET A 25 -4.40 8.10 8.42
CA MET A 25 -5.27 8.85 7.51
C MET A 25 -6.75 8.51 7.73
N ARG A 26 -7.08 7.21 7.87
CA ARG A 26 -8.45 6.78 8.22
C ARG A 26 -8.88 7.29 9.59
N ARG A 27 -7.97 7.26 10.56
CA ARG A 27 -8.23 7.77 11.92
C ARG A 27 -8.51 9.28 11.95
N LEU A 28 -7.98 10.03 10.99
CA LEU A 28 -8.23 11.47 10.78
C LEU A 28 -9.47 11.76 9.91
N GLY A 29 -10.24 10.73 9.54
CA GLY A 29 -11.51 10.89 8.83
C GLY A 29 -11.40 10.96 7.30
N ALA A 30 -10.25 10.59 6.72
CA ALA A 30 -10.14 10.37 5.28
C ALA A 30 -10.54 8.93 4.90
N ASN A 31 -11.16 8.76 3.74
CA ASN A 31 -11.29 7.45 3.13
C ASN A 31 -10.01 7.15 2.33
N VAL A 32 -9.42 5.97 2.53
CA VAL A 32 -8.11 5.62 1.94
C VAL A 32 -8.23 4.35 1.13
N TRP A 33 -7.79 4.43 -0.13
CA TRP A 33 -7.70 3.33 -1.08
C TRP A 33 -6.21 2.99 -1.27
N PRO A 34 -5.65 2.04 -0.51
CA PRO A 34 -4.26 1.66 -0.63
C PRO A 34 -4.02 0.84 -1.90
N LEU A 35 -3.14 1.31 -2.78
CA LEU A 35 -2.60 0.55 -3.91
C LEU A 35 -1.16 0.15 -3.59
N ASN A 36 -0.98 -1.11 -3.21
CA ASN A 36 0.29 -1.62 -2.71
C ASN A 36 1.21 -2.03 -3.86
N THR A 37 2.35 -1.34 -4.02
CA THR A 37 3.32 -1.63 -5.09
C THR A 37 4.18 -2.87 -4.81
N VAL A 38 4.33 -3.21 -3.53
CA VAL A 38 4.97 -4.44 -3.07
C VAL A 38 4.23 -4.94 -1.84
N GLN A 39 4.32 -6.24 -1.57
CA GLN A 39 3.93 -6.83 -0.29
C GLN A 39 5.10 -7.65 0.25
N PHE A 40 5.77 -7.12 1.28
CA PHE A 40 6.88 -7.78 1.94
C PHE A 40 6.52 -8.25 3.35
N SER A 41 7.23 -9.25 3.85
CA SER A 41 7.09 -9.76 5.21
C SER A 41 7.34 -8.68 6.26
N ASN A 42 8.38 -7.86 6.06
CA ASN A 42 8.83 -6.79 6.94
C ASN A 42 9.67 -5.78 6.16
N HIS A 43 9.99 -4.63 6.76
CA HIS A 43 10.86 -3.65 6.10
C HIS A 43 12.29 -4.17 5.95
N THR A 44 13.01 -3.66 4.94
CA THR A 44 14.28 -4.24 4.46
C THR A 44 15.45 -4.05 5.44
N GLN A 45 15.36 -3.09 6.36
CA GLN A 45 16.40 -2.82 7.36
C GLN A 45 16.59 -3.96 8.39
N TYR A 46 15.68 -4.94 8.47
CA TYR A 46 15.89 -6.17 9.24
C TYR A 46 16.96 -7.11 8.61
N GLY A 47 17.42 -6.83 7.39
CA GLY A 47 18.46 -7.63 6.70
C GLY A 47 17.97 -8.94 6.08
N LYS A 48 16.81 -9.47 6.50
CA LYS A 48 16.08 -10.56 5.85
C LYS A 48 14.62 -10.19 5.70
N TRP A 49 14.07 -10.44 4.52
CA TRP A 49 12.66 -10.23 4.20
C TRP A 49 12.30 -11.13 3.01
N THR A 50 11.01 -11.38 2.81
CA THR A 50 10.47 -12.07 1.62
C THR A 50 9.23 -11.36 1.13
N GLY A 51 8.80 -11.62 -0.10
CA GLY A 51 7.54 -11.11 -0.62
C GLY A 51 7.54 -10.89 -2.12
N CYS A 52 6.57 -10.10 -2.58
CA CYS A 52 6.30 -9.88 -3.99
C CYS A 52 6.39 -8.40 -4.36
N VAL A 53 6.99 -8.10 -5.51
CA VAL A 53 6.87 -6.81 -6.20
C VAL A 53 5.74 -6.93 -7.21
N MET A 54 4.74 -6.05 -7.12
CA MET A 54 3.63 -6.09 -8.07
C MET A 54 4.09 -5.64 -9.46
N PRO A 55 3.76 -6.36 -10.54
CA PRO A 55 4.06 -5.91 -11.88
C PRO A 55 3.40 -4.55 -12.18
N PRO A 56 4.03 -3.66 -12.99
CA PRO A 56 3.42 -2.39 -13.36
C PRO A 56 2.03 -2.52 -14.01
N SER A 57 1.82 -3.54 -14.84
CA SER A 57 0.53 -3.81 -15.49
C SER A 57 -0.59 -4.07 -14.48
N HIS A 58 -0.29 -4.80 -13.41
CA HIS A 58 -1.23 -5.06 -12.33
C HIS A 58 -1.70 -3.75 -11.68
N LEU A 59 -0.79 -2.80 -11.44
CA LEU A 59 -1.14 -1.52 -10.84
C LEU A 59 -2.06 -0.70 -11.75
N THR A 60 -1.77 -0.67 -13.05
CA THR A 60 -2.61 0.04 -14.03
C THR A 60 -3.98 -0.62 -14.21
N GLU A 61 -4.06 -1.95 -14.20
CA GLU A 61 -5.32 -2.70 -14.28
C GLU A 61 -6.21 -2.42 -13.07
N ILE A 62 -5.65 -2.37 -11.86
CA ILE A 62 -6.42 -2.04 -10.65
C ILE A 62 -6.94 -0.60 -10.72
N VAL A 63 -6.11 0.36 -11.16
CA VAL A 63 -6.56 1.76 -11.31
C VAL A 63 -7.66 1.88 -12.37
N GLN A 64 -7.54 1.16 -13.49
CA GLN A 64 -8.58 1.12 -14.51
C GLN A 64 -9.89 0.54 -13.96
N GLY A 65 -9.82 -0.56 -13.21
CA GLY A 65 -11.00 -1.16 -12.58
C GLY A 65 -11.67 -0.29 -11.50
N ILE A 66 -11.01 0.75 -10.99
CA ILE A 66 -11.63 1.77 -10.11
C ILE A 66 -12.34 2.86 -10.94
N ALA A 67 -11.88 3.10 -12.17
CA ALA A 67 -12.41 4.14 -13.04
C ALA A 67 -13.67 3.70 -13.82
N ASP A 68 -13.81 2.40 -14.05
CA ASP A 68 -14.97 1.76 -14.70
C ASP A 68 -16.18 1.63 -13.74
#